data_AF-A0A919H7H3-F1
#
_entry.id   AF-A0A919H7H3-F1
#
_cell.length_a   1.000
_cell.length_b   1.000
_cell.length_c   1.000
_cell.angle_alpha   90.00
_cell.angle_beta   90.00
_cell.angle_gamma   90.00
#
_symmetry.space_group_name_H-M   'P 1'
#
loop_
_entity.id
_entity.type
_entity.pdbx_description
1 polymer ?
#
loop_
_entity_poly.entity_id
_entity_poly.type
_entity_poly.pdbx_seq_one_letter_code
_entity_poly.pdbx_strand_id
1 'polypeptide(L)'
;MPFEDELGEALRRAGDGFTADRHALVDAGERRGRRLVARRRASVIGGSVLALAVIGTAGAWTTGLLGGSGRAEVAAPSGLSTAQPGGGASRVGTGAVTAEQLIAVLKELTPGGRLTTVEARGTGDERGPHVGGVFDDGKGKAAIGVSLTRIDPAGQMATEMTKCPDGKQVDHDGCTSEVLADGSRLLLIQGYEYPDRREPTKAWRATLATPHGFLVDASEWNAPAEKGAQVSRTDPPLSMDRMKALVTSEKWRPALDDLPPAPTENQPGTPEPGFDAKSGLEILVRKYGVPTADSGGEGGDAHVVLDDGKGASRIELRIRQYGPGESPGSEFASGTTSEPNGVMAKVTQGPADAKGVVAWRIDTVRSNGVRITVTGYNSLERGGPATRTAPVLTVQQLKEIALSPRWKDKMGR
;
A
#
# COMPACT_ATOMS: atom_id res chain seq x y z
N MET A 1 44.02 11.29 23.27
CA MET A 1 43.64 11.44 21.85
C MET A 1 42.13 11.29 21.77
N PRO A 2 41.41 12.06 20.95
CA PRO A 2 39.95 12.06 20.97
C PRO A 2 39.40 10.78 20.34
N PHE A 3 38.39 10.19 20.99
CA PHE A 3 37.66 8.98 20.59
C PHE A 3 37.16 8.98 19.13
N GLU A 4 36.93 10.17 18.58
CA GLU A 4 36.43 10.40 17.22
C GLU A 4 37.43 9.94 16.15
N ASP A 5 38.74 10.11 16.40
CA ASP A 5 39.79 9.70 15.47
C ASP A 5 39.94 8.17 15.44
N GLU A 6 39.82 7.52 16.60
CA GLU A 6 39.87 6.05 16.72
C GLU A 6 38.66 5.38 16.06
N LEU A 7 37.47 5.97 16.19
CA LEU A 7 36.26 5.48 15.53
C LEU A 7 36.38 5.63 14.01
N GLY A 8 36.91 6.75 13.52
CA GLY A 8 37.15 7.00 12.10
C GLY A 8 38.11 5.99 11.49
N GLU A 9 39.20 5.64 12.19
CA GLU A 9 40.12 4.60 11.75
C GLU A 9 39.51 3.20 11.80
N ALA A 10 38.74 2.87 12.84
CA ALA A 10 38.09 1.57 12.98
C ALA A 10 37.09 1.32 11.84
N LEU A 11 36.32 2.34 11.44
CA LEU A 11 35.38 2.26 10.33
C LEU A 11 36.07 2.10 8.97
N ARG A 12 37.19 2.80 8.74
CA ARG A 12 37.99 2.61 7.51
C ARG A 12 38.57 1.20 7.42
N ARG A 13 39.13 0.69 8.53
CA ARG A 13 39.67 -0.67 8.61
C ARG A 13 38.61 -1.74 8.37
N ALA A 14 37.39 -1.52 8.86
CA ALA A 14 36.26 -2.40 8.61
C ALA A 14 35.80 -2.33 7.14
N GLY A 15 35.78 -1.14 6.53
CA GLY A 15 35.43 -0.93 5.12
C GLY A 15 36.40 -1.60 4.15
N ASP A 16 37.71 -1.50 4.41
CA ASP A 16 38.75 -2.09 3.57
C ASP A 16 38.75 -3.63 3.60
N GLY A 17 38.07 -4.24 4.57
CA GLY A 17 37.87 -5.69 4.67
C GLY A 17 36.76 -6.25 3.76
N PHE A 18 35.91 -5.41 3.17
CA PHE A 18 34.84 -5.84 2.29
C PHE A 18 35.30 -5.89 0.82
N THR A 19 35.72 -7.06 0.37
CA THR A 19 35.88 -7.34 -1.07
C THR A 19 34.65 -8.07 -1.59
N ALA A 20 33.84 -7.37 -2.40
CA ALA A 20 32.75 -8.01 -3.11
C ALA A 20 33.32 -8.95 -4.18
N ASP A 21 32.87 -10.21 -4.20
CA ASP A 21 33.21 -11.16 -5.25
C ASP A 21 32.53 -10.73 -6.55
N ARG A 22 33.32 -10.01 -7.37
CA ARG A 22 32.87 -9.45 -8.64
C ARG A 22 32.45 -10.55 -9.62
N HIS A 23 33.04 -11.74 -9.53
CA HIS A 23 32.67 -12.86 -10.40
C HIS A 23 31.30 -13.43 -10.01
N ALA A 24 31.04 -13.59 -8.71
CA ALA A 24 29.72 -14.02 -8.24
C ALA A 24 28.59 -13.05 -8.63
N LEU A 25 28.87 -11.74 -8.63
CA LEU A 25 27.91 -10.72 -9.07
C LEU A 25 27.65 -10.75 -10.58
N VAL A 26 28.69 -10.97 -11.39
CA VAL A 26 28.56 -11.11 -12.85
C VAL A 26 27.78 -12.38 -13.19
N ASP A 27 28.08 -13.51 -12.55
CA ASP A 27 27.39 -14.78 -12.77
C ASP A 27 25.90 -14.70 -12.39
N ALA A 28 25.59 -14.05 -11.26
CA ALA A 28 24.21 -13.82 -10.83
C ALA A 28 23.46 -12.89 -11.81
N GLY A 29 24.14 -11.84 -12.30
CA GLY A 29 23.60 -10.93 -13.31
C GLY A 29 23.32 -11.64 -14.64
N GLU A 30 24.23 -12.51 -15.07
CA GLU A 30 24.10 -13.28 -16.31
C GLU A 30 22.93 -14.28 -16.23
N ARG A 31 22.82 -15.04 -15.13
CA ARG A 31 21.69 -15.96 -14.90
C ARG A 31 20.35 -15.24 -14.91
N ARG A 32 20.28 -14.05 -14.29
CA ARG A 32 19.08 -13.20 -14.31
C ARG A 32 18.75 -12.71 -15.72
N GLY A 33 19.76 -12.31 -16.49
CA GLY A 33 19.61 -11.89 -17.89
C GLY A 33 19.07 -13.01 -18.79
N ARG A 34 19.66 -14.21 -18.71
CA ARG A 34 19.20 -15.38 -19.48
C ARG A 34 17.74 -15.74 -19.14
N ARG A 35 17.35 -15.68 -17.86
CA ARG A 35 15.98 -15.96 -17.41
C ARG A 35 14.97 -14.93 -17.94
N LEU A 36 15.34 -13.65 -18.02
CA LEU A 36 14.48 -12.59 -18.57
C LEU A 36 14.29 -12.74 -20.09
N VAL A 37 15.35 -13.10 -20.82
CA VAL A 37 15.28 -13.36 -22.27
C VAL A 37 14.45 -14.60 -22.58
N ALA A 38 14.62 -15.69 -21.82
CA ALA A 38 13.81 -16.89 -21.97
C ALA A 38 12.31 -16.63 -21.75
N ARG A 39 11.96 -15.84 -20.74
CA ARG A 39 10.56 -15.40 -20.49
C ARG A 39 10.00 -14.57 -21.65
N ARG A 40 10.79 -13.67 -22.24
CA ARG A 40 10.38 -12.88 -23.42
C ARG A 40 10.19 -13.72 -24.68
N ARG A 41 10.96 -14.80 -24.84
CA ARG A 41 10.86 -15.69 -26.02
C ARG A 41 9.71 -16.70 -25.90
N ALA A 42 9.34 -17.10 -24.68
CA ALA A 42 8.17 -17.95 -24.44
C ALA A 42 6.84 -17.27 -24.81
N SER A 43 6.78 -15.93 -24.81
CA SER A 43 5.59 -15.15 -25.20
C SER A 43 5.38 -14.97 -26.72
N VAL A 44 6.26 -15.51 -27.59
CA VAL A 44 6.21 -15.27 -29.05
C VAL A 44 5.82 -16.52 -29.87
N ILE A 45 5.70 -17.71 -29.27
CA ILE A 45 5.48 -18.97 -30.02
C ILE A 45 4.01 -19.48 -29.97
N GLY A 46 3.11 -18.82 -29.22
CA GLY A 46 1.72 -19.29 -29.04
C GLY A 46 0.64 -18.67 -29.94
N GLY A 47 0.99 -17.91 -30.98
CA GLY A 47 -0.01 -17.15 -31.75
C GLY A 47 0.35 -17.00 -33.22
N SER A 48 0.38 -18.10 -33.99
CA SER A 48 0.51 -18.05 -35.46
C SER A 48 0.13 -19.38 -36.12
N VAL A 49 -1.16 -19.76 -36.14
CA VAL A 49 -1.66 -20.70 -37.16
C VAL A 49 -3.09 -20.29 -37.58
N LEU A 50 -3.22 -19.92 -38.87
CA LEU A 50 -4.42 -19.65 -39.69
C LEU A 50 -5.12 -18.29 -39.45
N ALA A 51 -5.31 -17.38 -40.42
CA ALA A 51 -5.36 -17.51 -41.88
C ALA A 51 -4.95 -16.19 -42.61
N LEU A 52 -4.25 -16.36 -43.73
CA LEU A 52 -3.93 -15.35 -44.74
C LEU A 52 -5.02 -15.30 -45.82
N ALA A 53 -5.44 -14.10 -46.27
CA ALA A 53 -5.47 -13.66 -47.69
C ALA A 53 -6.14 -12.27 -47.83
N VAL A 54 -5.41 -11.18 -48.19
CA VAL A 54 -5.30 -10.55 -49.55
C VAL A 54 -6.39 -9.44 -49.73
N ILE A 55 -6.18 -8.12 -49.92
CA ILE A 55 -5.41 -7.23 -50.86
C ILE A 55 -5.27 -5.82 -50.20
N GLY A 56 -4.12 -5.13 -50.18
CA GLY A 56 -3.68 -4.00 -51.08
C GLY A 56 -4.47 -2.68 -50.86
N THR A 57 -3.91 -1.46 -50.70
CA THR A 57 -2.73 -0.80 -51.27
C THR A 57 -2.35 0.51 -50.52
N ALA A 58 -1.06 0.87 -50.60
CA ALA A 58 -0.44 2.22 -50.71
C ALA A 58 -0.49 3.27 -49.57
N GLY A 59 0.71 3.80 -49.25
CA GLY A 59 0.88 5.12 -48.62
C GLY A 59 2.19 5.31 -47.85
N ALA A 60 3.28 5.65 -48.56
CA ALA A 60 4.62 5.86 -48.04
C ALA A 60 4.76 7.11 -47.15
N TRP A 61 5.60 7.04 -46.10
CA TRP A 61 6.62 8.04 -45.72
C TRP A 61 7.69 7.34 -44.84
N THR A 62 8.91 7.23 -45.36
CA THR A 62 10.16 7.05 -44.61
C THR A 62 10.75 8.47 -44.45
N THR A 63 11.49 8.91 -43.44
CA THR A 63 12.54 8.33 -42.58
C THR A 63 12.65 9.16 -41.29
N GLY A 64 13.18 8.57 -40.22
CA GLY A 64 13.47 9.30 -38.97
C GLY A 64 13.90 8.38 -37.83
N LEU A 65 15.05 7.73 -37.99
CA LEU A 65 15.74 6.96 -36.95
C LEU A 65 16.35 7.94 -35.93
N LEU A 66 16.10 7.75 -34.62
CA LEU A 66 17.06 7.91 -33.50
C LEU A 66 16.35 7.80 -32.14
N GLY A 67 16.70 6.75 -31.38
CA GLY A 67 16.94 6.73 -29.94
C GLY A 67 15.91 7.36 -28.98
N GLY A 68 15.22 6.50 -28.22
CA GLY A 68 14.54 6.93 -27.01
C GLY A 68 13.67 5.83 -26.39
N SER A 69 14.31 4.85 -25.73
CA SER A 69 13.63 3.88 -24.88
C SER A 69 13.06 4.58 -23.63
N GLY A 70 11.92 5.23 -23.78
CA GLY A 70 11.11 5.74 -22.68
C GLY A 70 10.32 4.59 -22.06
N ARG A 71 10.94 3.90 -21.11
CA ARG A 71 10.25 2.99 -20.20
C ARG A 71 9.41 3.90 -19.28
N ALA A 72 8.15 4.12 -19.66
CA ALA A 72 7.17 4.72 -18.77
C ALA A 72 6.94 3.73 -17.63
N GLU A 73 7.68 3.90 -16.55
CA GLU A 73 7.40 3.30 -15.25
C GLU A 73 6.21 4.07 -14.67
N VAL A 74 5.01 3.61 -15.03
CA VAL A 74 3.77 4.10 -14.45
C VAL A 74 3.66 3.52 -13.06
N ALA A 75 3.98 4.33 -12.05
CA ALA A 75 3.61 4.05 -10.67
C ALA A 75 2.07 4.14 -10.59
N ALA A 76 1.44 3.01 -10.31
CA ALA A 76 -0.01 2.92 -10.11
C ALA A 76 -0.42 3.67 -8.82
N PRO A 77 -1.55 4.40 -8.82
CA PRO A 77 -2.15 4.89 -7.59
C PRO A 77 -2.78 3.74 -6.80
N SER A 78 -2.74 3.83 -5.47
CA SER A 78 -3.37 2.92 -4.53
C SER A 78 -4.89 2.89 -4.69
N GLY A 79 -5.39 1.96 -5.52
CA GLY A 79 -6.77 1.55 -5.55
C GLY A 79 -6.82 0.06 -5.19
N LEU A 80 -7.49 -0.26 -4.08
CA LEU A 80 -7.92 -1.60 -3.63
C LEU A 80 -6.98 -2.80 -3.93
N SER A 81 -5.67 -2.59 -3.99
CA SER A 81 -4.71 -3.69 -3.99
C SER A 81 -4.88 -4.44 -2.69
N THR A 82 -4.97 -5.77 -2.79
CA THR A 82 -4.80 -6.71 -1.69
C THR A 82 -3.60 -6.27 -0.87
N ALA A 83 -3.87 -5.61 0.27
CA ALA A 83 -2.84 -5.12 1.15
C ALA A 83 -2.10 -6.33 1.70
N GLN A 84 -0.96 -6.64 1.11
CA GLN A 84 -0.04 -7.62 1.63
C GLN A 84 0.40 -7.12 3.01
N PRO A 85 0.17 -7.86 4.10
CA PRO A 85 0.54 -7.39 5.43
C PRO A 85 2.04 -7.10 5.47
N GLY A 86 2.39 -5.90 5.97
CA GLY A 86 3.75 -5.42 6.09
C GLY A 86 4.66 -6.40 6.82
N GLY A 87 5.92 -6.44 6.39
CA GLY A 87 6.96 -7.33 6.88
C GLY A 87 7.16 -7.24 8.40
N GLY A 88 6.61 -8.23 9.10
CA GLY A 88 7.15 -8.77 10.34
C GLY A 88 7.64 -10.19 10.08
N ALA A 89 8.47 -10.73 10.97
CA ALA A 89 9.04 -12.08 10.91
C ALA A 89 8.08 -13.13 10.29
N SER A 90 8.62 -14.04 9.46
CA SER A 90 7.90 -15.09 8.73
C SER A 90 6.80 -15.71 9.62
N ARG A 91 5.53 -15.34 9.38
CA ARG A 91 4.35 -15.82 10.15
C ARG A 91 3.87 -17.14 9.57
N VAL A 92 4.81 -18.08 9.48
CA VAL A 92 4.60 -19.40 8.88
C VAL A 92 3.94 -20.30 9.91
N GLY A 93 2.85 -20.94 9.53
CA GLY A 93 2.24 -22.01 10.33
C GLY A 93 3.11 -23.26 10.34
N THR A 94 2.65 -24.34 10.96
CA THR A 94 3.45 -25.58 10.98
C THR A 94 3.49 -26.28 9.61
N GLY A 95 2.60 -25.89 8.69
CA GLY A 95 2.40 -26.56 7.41
C GLY A 95 1.41 -27.72 7.50
N ALA A 96 0.64 -27.81 8.61
CA ALA A 96 -0.36 -28.85 8.81
C ALA A 96 -1.48 -28.82 7.76
N VAL A 97 -1.73 -27.65 7.15
CA VAL A 97 -2.67 -27.51 6.03
C VAL A 97 -1.92 -27.22 4.73
N THR A 98 -2.02 -28.15 3.79
CA THR A 98 -1.36 -28.07 2.49
C THR A 98 -2.13 -27.20 1.49
N ALA A 99 -1.46 -26.83 0.40
CA ALA A 99 -2.09 -26.15 -0.73
C ALA A 99 -3.27 -26.95 -1.29
N GLU A 100 -3.13 -28.28 -1.45
CA GLU A 100 -4.16 -29.18 -1.98
C GLU A 100 -5.40 -29.23 -1.09
N GLN A 101 -5.21 -29.19 0.24
CA GLN A 101 -6.32 -29.16 1.19
C GLN A 101 -7.11 -27.85 1.07
N LEU A 102 -6.45 -26.70 0.93
CA LEU A 102 -7.14 -25.42 0.68
C LEU A 102 -7.88 -25.42 -0.67
N ILE A 103 -7.31 -26.03 -1.71
CA ILE A 103 -7.98 -26.21 -3.01
C ILE A 103 -9.27 -27.03 -2.85
N ALA A 104 -9.22 -28.11 -2.05
CA ALA A 104 -10.40 -28.93 -1.79
C ALA A 104 -11.49 -28.13 -1.07
N VAL A 105 -11.13 -27.33 -0.06
CA VAL A 105 -12.06 -26.45 0.66
C VAL A 105 -12.69 -25.43 -0.30
N LEU A 106 -11.90 -24.73 -1.12
CA LEU A 106 -12.44 -23.74 -2.06
C LEU A 106 -13.41 -24.39 -3.06
N LYS A 107 -13.08 -25.56 -3.59
CA LYS A 107 -13.97 -26.30 -4.50
C LYS A 107 -15.29 -26.69 -3.85
N GLU A 108 -15.26 -27.10 -2.59
CA GLU A 108 -16.47 -27.45 -1.86
C GLU A 108 -17.34 -26.21 -1.58
N LEU A 109 -16.73 -25.06 -1.31
CA LEU A 109 -17.42 -23.80 -1.01
C LEU A 109 -17.85 -23.01 -2.24
N THR A 110 -17.45 -23.44 -3.44
CA THR A 110 -17.87 -22.85 -4.72
C THR A 110 -18.61 -23.86 -5.61
N PRO A 111 -19.71 -24.48 -5.13
CA PRO A 111 -20.46 -25.43 -5.93
C PRO A 111 -21.15 -24.72 -7.11
N GLY A 112 -21.26 -25.41 -8.24
CA GLY A 112 -21.98 -24.90 -9.42
C GLY A 112 -21.09 -24.36 -10.55
N GLY A 113 -19.77 -24.40 -10.39
CA GLY A 113 -18.83 -24.12 -11.47
C GLY A 113 -17.54 -24.93 -11.34
N ARG A 114 -16.70 -24.83 -12.36
CA ARG A 114 -15.42 -25.53 -12.42
C ARG A 114 -14.29 -24.56 -12.09
N LEU A 115 -13.50 -24.91 -11.06
CA LEU A 115 -12.27 -24.20 -10.74
C LEU A 115 -11.10 -24.74 -11.59
N THR A 116 -10.38 -23.85 -12.27
CA THR A 116 -9.24 -24.13 -13.15
C THR A 116 -8.09 -23.16 -12.85
N THR A 117 -6.89 -23.43 -13.40
CA THR A 117 -5.69 -22.57 -13.19
C THR A 117 -5.48 -22.26 -11.70
N VAL A 118 -5.55 -23.31 -10.90
CA VAL A 118 -5.59 -23.16 -9.45
C VAL A 118 -4.20 -22.87 -8.93
N GLU A 119 -4.08 -21.83 -8.12
CA GLU A 119 -2.89 -21.55 -7.35
C GLU A 119 -3.24 -21.60 -5.86
N ALA A 120 -2.38 -22.22 -5.08
CA ALA A 120 -2.58 -22.30 -3.64
C ALA A 120 -1.25 -22.34 -2.89
N ARG A 121 -1.30 -21.85 -1.67
CA ARG A 121 -0.22 -21.84 -0.69
C ARG A 121 -0.78 -22.38 0.61
N GLY A 122 -0.18 -23.43 1.14
CA GLY A 122 -0.52 -23.96 2.45
C GLY A 122 -0.05 -23.04 3.58
N THR A 123 -0.30 -23.45 4.82
CA THR A 123 0.08 -22.69 6.02
C THR A 123 1.60 -22.61 6.23
N GLY A 124 2.37 -23.49 5.57
CA GLY A 124 3.83 -23.50 5.60
C GLY A 124 4.53 -22.53 4.62
N ASP A 125 3.80 -21.77 3.79
CA ASP A 125 4.40 -20.79 2.86
C ASP A 125 4.62 -19.44 3.58
N GLU A 126 5.79 -18.83 3.38
CA GLU A 126 6.18 -17.54 3.97
C GLU A 126 5.25 -16.38 3.60
N ARG A 127 4.54 -16.48 2.47
CA ARG A 127 3.57 -15.47 2.01
C ARG A 127 2.17 -15.70 2.59
N GLY A 128 2.00 -16.68 3.45
CA GLY A 128 0.74 -17.04 4.08
C GLY A 128 -0.20 -17.87 3.19
N PRO A 129 -1.18 -18.54 3.82
CA PRO A 129 -2.11 -19.40 3.12
C PRO A 129 -3.05 -18.60 2.23
N HIS A 130 -3.15 -19.08 0.99
CA HIS A 130 -3.94 -18.48 -0.07
C HIS A 130 -4.44 -19.58 -0.99
N VAL A 131 -5.62 -19.41 -1.56
CA VAL A 131 -6.12 -20.29 -2.61
C VAL A 131 -6.96 -19.48 -3.58
N GLY A 132 -6.73 -19.69 -4.87
CA GLY A 132 -7.49 -19.02 -5.91
C GLY A 132 -7.43 -19.76 -7.23
N GLY A 133 -8.24 -19.32 -8.17
CA GLY A 133 -8.27 -19.86 -9.52
C GLY A 133 -9.34 -19.21 -10.37
N VAL A 134 -9.46 -19.74 -11.59
CA VAL A 134 -10.48 -19.33 -12.55
C VAL A 134 -11.70 -20.22 -12.40
N PHE A 135 -12.80 -19.64 -11.93
CA PHE A 135 -14.10 -20.24 -11.81
C PHE A 135 -14.92 -20.02 -13.09
N ASP A 136 -15.59 -21.07 -13.56
CA ASP A 136 -16.47 -21.02 -14.72
C ASP A 136 -17.75 -21.82 -14.44
N ASP A 137 -18.88 -21.14 -14.35
CA ASP A 137 -20.24 -21.67 -14.21
C ASP A 137 -20.96 -21.82 -15.56
N GLY A 138 -20.23 -21.66 -16.68
CA GLY A 138 -20.78 -21.65 -18.04
C GLY A 138 -21.27 -20.28 -18.52
N LYS A 139 -21.16 -19.23 -17.69
CA LYS A 139 -21.58 -17.85 -18.04
C LYS A 139 -20.42 -16.89 -18.25
N GLY A 140 -19.18 -17.41 -18.22
CA GLY A 140 -17.97 -16.62 -18.38
C GLY A 140 -17.01 -16.82 -17.20
N LYS A 141 -15.71 -16.80 -17.51
CA LYS A 141 -14.62 -17.06 -16.58
C LYS A 141 -14.38 -15.91 -15.61
N ALA A 142 -14.26 -16.23 -14.33
CA ALA A 142 -14.02 -15.27 -13.26
C ALA A 142 -12.85 -15.74 -12.39
N ALA A 143 -11.96 -14.84 -12.02
CA ALA A 143 -10.98 -15.11 -10.98
C ALA A 143 -11.68 -15.07 -9.62
N ILE A 144 -11.34 -16.00 -8.74
CA ILE A 144 -11.74 -16.04 -7.33
C ILE A 144 -10.49 -16.33 -6.50
N GLY A 145 -10.30 -15.61 -5.40
CA GLY A 145 -9.20 -15.82 -4.47
C GLY A 145 -9.65 -15.67 -3.03
N VAL A 146 -9.03 -16.43 -2.14
CA VAL A 146 -9.22 -16.39 -0.68
C VAL A 146 -7.84 -16.35 -0.02
N SER A 147 -7.65 -15.41 0.90
CA SER A 147 -6.48 -15.35 1.77
C SER A 147 -6.89 -15.54 3.23
N LEU A 148 -6.03 -16.21 3.98
CA LEU A 148 -6.24 -16.55 5.38
C LEU A 148 -5.10 -15.96 6.21
N THR A 149 -5.42 -15.24 7.28
CA THR A 149 -4.40 -14.58 8.11
C THR A 149 -4.86 -14.49 9.57
N ARG A 150 -3.91 -14.31 10.48
CA ARG A 150 -4.16 -13.94 11.89
C ARG A 150 -4.00 -12.44 12.06
N ILE A 151 -4.92 -11.82 12.80
CA ILE A 151 -4.94 -10.39 13.12
C ILE A 151 -5.20 -10.18 14.60
N ASP A 152 -4.84 -9.02 15.13
CA ASP A 152 -5.36 -8.59 16.42
C ASP A 152 -6.86 -8.28 16.28
N PRO A 153 -7.75 -9.03 16.94
CA PRO A 153 -9.19 -8.79 16.85
C PRO A 153 -9.60 -7.42 17.41
N ALA A 154 -8.80 -6.80 18.29
CA ALA A 154 -9.00 -5.46 18.82
C ALA A 154 -8.20 -4.38 18.07
N GLY A 155 -7.40 -4.77 17.07
CA GLY A 155 -6.53 -3.90 16.30
C GLY A 155 -7.28 -3.02 15.29
N GLN A 156 -6.59 -1.99 14.81
CA GLN A 156 -7.12 -1.10 13.78
C GLN A 156 -7.32 -1.84 12.46
N MET A 157 -6.42 -2.78 12.13
CA MET A 157 -6.54 -3.54 10.89
C MET A 157 -7.85 -4.34 10.83
N ALA A 158 -8.31 -4.90 11.95
CA ALA A 158 -9.61 -5.58 12.02
C ALA A 158 -10.78 -4.64 11.72
N THR A 159 -10.70 -3.38 12.18
CA THR A 159 -11.73 -2.36 11.96
C THR A 159 -11.71 -1.86 10.52
N GLU A 160 -10.55 -1.44 10.02
CA GLU A 160 -10.41 -0.85 8.68
C GLU A 160 -10.73 -1.84 7.57
N MET A 161 -10.36 -3.12 7.72
CA MET A 161 -10.68 -4.14 6.71
C MET A 161 -12.14 -4.61 6.70
N THR A 162 -12.91 -4.29 7.75
CA THR A 162 -14.32 -4.70 7.89
C THR A 162 -15.31 -3.53 7.83
N LYS A 163 -14.81 -2.32 7.58
CA LYS A 163 -15.59 -1.09 7.47
C LYS A 163 -15.79 -0.71 6.00
N CYS A 164 -17.00 -0.29 5.65
CA CYS A 164 -17.26 0.31 4.36
C CYS A 164 -16.43 1.59 4.17
N PRO A 165 -15.75 1.76 3.03
CA PRO A 165 -15.05 3.01 2.74
C PRO A 165 -16.06 4.16 2.60
N ASP A 166 -15.61 5.39 2.87
CA ASP A 166 -16.43 6.58 2.62
C ASP A 166 -16.72 6.68 1.11
N GLY A 167 -18.00 6.64 0.73
CA GLY A 167 -18.43 6.73 -0.67
C GLY A 167 -18.01 8.03 -1.36
N LYS A 168 -17.66 9.08 -0.62
CA LYS A 168 -17.07 10.31 -1.17
C LYS A 168 -15.60 10.14 -1.57
N GLN A 169 -14.91 9.17 -0.98
CA GLN A 169 -13.50 8.87 -1.24
C GLN A 169 -13.32 7.71 -2.22
N VAL A 170 -14.18 6.69 -2.13
CA VAL A 170 -14.13 5.49 -2.97
C VAL A 170 -15.52 5.15 -3.48
N ASP A 171 -15.71 5.34 -4.79
CA ASP A 171 -16.94 4.95 -5.48
C ASP A 171 -17.11 3.42 -5.46
N HIS A 172 -18.32 2.96 -5.17
CA HIS A 172 -18.68 1.54 -5.07
C HIS A 172 -20.17 1.34 -5.43
N ASP A 173 -20.48 0.17 -5.98
CA ASP A 173 -21.84 -0.19 -6.41
C ASP A 173 -22.73 -0.61 -5.21
N GLY A 174 -22.11 -1.14 -4.14
CA GLY A 174 -22.81 -1.50 -2.90
C GLY A 174 -21.83 -1.87 -1.79
N CYS A 175 -22.15 -1.52 -0.55
CA CYS A 175 -21.32 -1.89 0.61
C CYS A 175 -22.16 -2.14 1.85
N THR A 176 -21.81 -3.17 2.63
CA THR A 176 -22.42 -3.49 3.91
C THR A 176 -21.34 -3.89 4.91
N SER A 177 -21.37 -3.25 6.08
CA SER A 177 -20.62 -3.67 7.26
C SER A 177 -21.60 -4.13 8.33
N GLU A 178 -21.35 -5.29 8.92
CA GLU A 178 -22.19 -5.84 9.98
C GLU A 178 -21.37 -6.54 11.07
N VAL A 179 -21.96 -6.66 12.25
CA VAL A 179 -21.45 -7.50 13.35
C VAL A 179 -22.36 -8.73 13.44
N LEU A 180 -21.80 -9.91 13.25
CA LEU A 180 -22.50 -11.19 13.32
C LEU A 180 -22.77 -11.60 14.77
N ALA A 181 -23.65 -12.59 14.95
CA ALA A 181 -24.08 -13.05 16.28
C ALA A 181 -22.93 -13.58 17.17
N ASP A 182 -21.86 -14.08 16.56
CA ASP A 182 -20.65 -14.55 17.25
C ASP A 182 -19.65 -13.41 17.57
N GLY A 183 -20.00 -12.16 17.26
CA GLY A 183 -19.14 -10.98 17.43
C GLY A 183 -18.17 -10.75 16.27
N SER A 184 -18.19 -11.57 15.22
CA SER A 184 -17.37 -11.36 14.03
C SER A 184 -17.82 -10.12 13.27
N ARG A 185 -16.87 -9.35 12.74
CA ARG A 185 -17.12 -8.19 11.87
C ARG A 185 -17.03 -8.65 10.41
N LEU A 186 -18.03 -8.30 9.62
CA LEU A 186 -18.10 -8.66 8.20
C LEU A 186 -18.20 -7.39 7.35
N LEU A 187 -17.42 -7.35 6.28
CA LEU A 187 -17.58 -6.44 5.14
C LEU A 187 -18.01 -7.23 3.91
N LEU A 188 -19.00 -6.70 3.19
CA LEU A 188 -19.38 -7.11 1.85
C LEU A 188 -19.35 -5.87 0.96
N ILE A 189 -18.57 -5.86 -0.11
CA ILE A 189 -18.45 -4.71 -1.00
C ILE A 189 -18.45 -5.13 -2.47
N GLN A 190 -19.18 -4.38 -3.28
CA GLN A 190 -19.28 -4.51 -4.73
C GLN A 190 -18.77 -3.23 -5.37
N GLY A 191 -17.87 -3.35 -6.34
CA GLY A 191 -17.39 -2.20 -7.10
C GLY A 191 -16.47 -2.61 -8.22
N TYR A 192 -15.39 -1.86 -8.39
CA TYR A 192 -14.43 -2.02 -9.47
C TYR A 192 -13.03 -2.23 -8.91
N GLU A 193 -12.21 -3.00 -9.62
CA GLU A 193 -10.78 -3.15 -9.32
C GLU A 193 -10.08 -1.79 -9.22
N TYR A 194 -10.47 -0.88 -10.13
CA TYR A 194 -10.01 0.49 -10.11
C TYR A 194 -11.20 1.42 -9.79
N PRO A 195 -11.18 2.10 -8.63
CA PRO A 195 -12.26 3.01 -8.24
C PRO A 195 -12.52 4.15 -9.22
N ASP A 196 -11.52 4.57 -10.00
CA ASP A 196 -11.66 5.57 -11.08
C ASP A 196 -12.31 5.01 -12.35
N ARG A 197 -12.72 3.74 -12.34
CA ARG A 197 -13.39 3.01 -13.43
C ARG A 197 -12.64 3.07 -14.77
N ARG A 198 -11.32 3.25 -14.75
CA ARG A 198 -10.50 3.27 -15.96
C ARG A 198 -10.49 1.94 -16.73
N GLU A 199 -10.86 0.86 -16.06
CA GLU A 199 -11.15 -0.43 -16.67
C GLU A 199 -12.53 -0.95 -16.22
N PRO A 200 -13.23 -1.72 -17.06
CA PRO A 200 -14.56 -2.25 -16.75
C PRO A 200 -14.54 -3.44 -15.78
N THR A 201 -13.38 -3.81 -15.24
CA THR A 201 -13.20 -4.96 -14.36
C THR A 201 -13.87 -4.69 -13.02
N LYS A 202 -14.97 -5.40 -12.77
CA LYS A 202 -15.66 -5.39 -11.48
C LYS A 202 -14.95 -6.29 -10.50
N ALA A 203 -14.95 -5.89 -9.24
CA ALA A 203 -14.38 -6.63 -8.12
C ALA A 203 -15.40 -6.68 -6.98
N TRP A 204 -15.75 -7.88 -6.54
CA TRP A 204 -16.57 -8.11 -5.36
C TRP A 204 -15.70 -8.71 -4.26
N ARG A 205 -15.91 -8.27 -3.02
CA ARG A 205 -15.08 -8.66 -1.89
C ARG A 205 -15.91 -8.91 -0.65
N ALA A 206 -15.52 -9.94 0.09
CA ALA A 206 -16.00 -10.22 1.43
C ALA A 206 -14.84 -10.39 2.40
N THR A 207 -14.94 -9.76 3.56
CA THR A 207 -13.90 -9.81 4.59
C THR A 207 -14.54 -10.13 5.94
N LEU A 208 -14.08 -11.18 6.60
CA LEU A 208 -14.50 -11.56 7.95
C LEU A 208 -13.33 -11.42 8.93
N ALA A 209 -13.51 -10.63 9.99
CA ALA A 209 -12.62 -10.58 11.14
C ALA A 209 -13.34 -11.14 12.38
N THR A 210 -12.79 -12.20 12.99
CA THR A 210 -13.42 -12.86 14.15
C THR A 210 -12.85 -12.38 15.48
N PRO A 211 -13.57 -12.51 16.61
CA PRO A 211 -13.03 -12.23 17.94
C PRO A 211 -11.84 -13.10 18.35
N HIS A 212 -11.64 -14.23 17.65
CA HIS A 212 -10.49 -15.14 17.85
C HIS A 212 -9.23 -14.69 17.10
N GLY A 213 -9.29 -13.55 16.40
CA GLY A 213 -8.17 -13.01 15.63
C GLY A 213 -7.94 -13.72 14.31
N PHE A 214 -9.01 -14.24 13.69
CA PHE A 214 -8.97 -14.77 12.33
C PHE A 214 -9.41 -13.71 11.34
N LEU A 215 -8.71 -13.63 10.20
CA LEU A 215 -9.11 -12.85 9.05
C LEU A 215 -9.25 -13.76 7.84
N VAL A 216 -10.43 -13.76 7.23
CA VAL A 216 -10.72 -14.42 5.95
C VAL A 216 -11.10 -13.34 4.95
N ASP A 217 -10.34 -13.22 3.88
CA ASP A 217 -10.53 -12.21 2.85
C ASP A 217 -10.69 -12.88 1.49
N ALA A 218 -11.87 -12.70 0.88
CA ALA A 218 -12.22 -13.31 -0.39
C ALA A 218 -12.57 -12.23 -1.42
N SER A 219 -12.03 -12.39 -2.63
CA SER A 219 -12.31 -11.50 -3.76
C SER A 219 -12.63 -12.30 -5.00
N GLU A 220 -13.46 -11.72 -5.86
CA GLU A 220 -13.74 -12.24 -7.19
C GLU A 220 -13.88 -11.12 -8.22
N TRP A 221 -13.61 -11.46 -9.48
CA TRP A 221 -13.64 -10.52 -10.59
C TRP A 221 -14.52 -11.04 -11.74
N ASN A 222 -15.10 -10.13 -12.52
CA ASN A 222 -15.87 -10.48 -13.73
C ASN A 222 -14.97 -10.83 -14.94
N ALA A 223 -13.68 -11.04 -14.69
CA ALA A 223 -12.65 -11.40 -15.66
C ALA A 223 -11.84 -12.59 -15.12
N PRO A 224 -11.16 -13.37 -15.98
CA PRO A 224 -10.37 -14.54 -15.54
C PRO A 224 -9.08 -14.17 -14.78
N ALA A 225 -8.80 -12.88 -14.59
CA ALA A 225 -7.70 -12.38 -13.75
C ALA A 225 -8.08 -10.98 -13.22
N GLU A 226 -7.47 -10.61 -12.09
CA GLU A 226 -7.58 -9.26 -11.49
C GLU A 226 -7.18 -8.15 -12.48
N LYS A 227 -6.07 -8.36 -13.21
CA LYS A 227 -5.48 -7.36 -14.12
C LYS A 227 -5.14 -7.95 -15.48
N GLY A 228 -5.26 -7.13 -16.52
CA GLY A 228 -4.77 -7.43 -17.87
C GLY A 228 -5.55 -8.50 -18.65
N ALA A 229 -6.62 -9.06 -18.06
CA ALA A 229 -7.53 -9.96 -18.76
C ALA A 229 -8.79 -9.21 -19.20
N GLN A 230 -9.32 -9.57 -20.37
CA GLN A 230 -10.60 -9.04 -20.84
C GLN A 230 -11.74 -9.56 -19.96
N VAL A 231 -12.67 -8.65 -19.61
CA VAL A 231 -13.93 -8.98 -18.94
C VAL A 231 -14.67 -10.05 -19.74
N SER A 232 -15.15 -11.09 -19.06
CA SER A 232 -15.80 -12.24 -19.69
C SER A 232 -17.30 -12.33 -19.41
N ARG A 233 -17.78 -11.58 -18.42
CA ARG A 233 -19.17 -11.55 -17.92
C ARG A 233 -19.47 -10.18 -17.33
N THR A 234 -20.75 -9.83 -17.18
CA THR A 234 -21.13 -8.51 -16.65
C THR A 234 -20.72 -8.34 -15.19
N ASP A 235 -21.08 -9.31 -14.35
CA ASP A 235 -20.84 -9.28 -12.90
C ASP A 235 -20.08 -10.54 -12.46
N PRO A 236 -19.26 -10.47 -11.39
CA PRO A 236 -18.66 -11.65 -10.76
C PRO A 236 -19.70 -12.73 -10.39
N PRO A 237 -19.31 -14.02 -10.40
CA PRO A 237 -20.23 -15.15 -10.31
C PRO A 237 -20.92 -15.36 -8.95
N LEU A 238 -20.29 -15.06 -7.82
CA LEU A 238 -20.85 -15.38 -6.50
C LEU A 238 -21.70 -14.23 -5.98
N SER A 239 -22.97 -14.47 -5.65
CA SER A 239 -23.78 -13.44 -4.98
C SER A 239 -23.17 -13.01 -3.64
N MET A 240 -23.56 -11.85 -3.12
CA MET A 240 -23.08 -11.39 -1.80
C MET A 240 -23.40 -12.39 -0.67
N ASP A 241 -24.53 -13.10 -0.75
CA ASP A 241 -24.84 -14.20 0.19
C ASP A 241 -23.85 -15.36 0.08
N ARG A 242 -23.40 -15.69 -1.13
CA ARG A 242 -22.37 -16.72 -1.37
C ARG A 242 -20.99 -16.26 -0.92
N MET A 243 -20.66 -14.99 -1.13
CA MET A 243 -19.43 -14.39 -0.62
C MET A 243 -19.40 -14.39 0.92
N LYS A 244 -20.52 -14.04 1.58
CA LYS A 244 -20.69 -14.18 3.04
C LYS A 244 -20.51 -15.63 3.49
N ALA A 245 -21.17 -16.58 2.83
CA ALA A 245 -21.05 -18.01 3.15
C ALA A 245 -19.61 -18.54 2.95
N LEU A 246 -18.89 -18.04 1.94
CA LEU A 246 -17.50 -18.39 1.68
C LEU A 246 -16.59 -17.99 2.84
N VAL A 247 -16.68 -16.74 3.31
CA VAL A 247 -15.79 -16.23 4.37
C VAL A 247 -16.17 -16.68 5.78
N THR A 248 -17.44 -17.01 6.02
CA THR A 248 -17.95 -17.52 7.31
C THR A 248 -17.84 -19.03 7.48
N SER A 249 -17.34 -19.74 6.47
CA SER A 249 -17.24 -21.20 6.52
C SER A 249 -16.23 -21.68 7.56
N GLU A 250 -16.67 -22.58 8.43
CA GLU A 250 -15.81 -23.24 9.42
C GLU A 250 -14.72 -24.12 8.79
N LYS A 251 -14.83 -24.44 7.50
CA LYS A 251 -13.83 -25.24 6.79
C LYS A 251 -12.47 -24.57 6.70
N TRP A 252 -12.39 -23.25 6.93
CA TRP A 252 -11.12 -22.52 7.01
C TRP A 252 -10.43 -22.65 8.37
N ARG A 253 -11.15 -23.07 9.43
CA ARG A 253 -10.60 -23.13 10.81
C ARG A 253 -9.28 -23.91 10.91
N PRO A 254 -9.13 -25.11 10.33
CA PRO A 254 -7.87 -25.86 10.45
C PRO A 254 -6.65 -25.08 9.96
N ALA A 255 -6.80 -24.28 8.91
CA ALA A 255 -5.71 -23.46 8.38
C ALA A 255 -5.44 -22.23 9.25
N LEU A 256 -6.49 -21.59 9.76
CA LEU A 256 -6.39 -20.42 10.64
C LEU A 256 -5.79 -20.78 12.01
N ASP A 257 -6.14 -21.94 12.55
CA ASP A 257 -5.61 -22.45 13.83
C ASP A 257 -4.13 -22.83 13.74
N ASP A 258 -3.67 -23.29 12.57
CA ASP A 258 -2.25 -23.62 12.34
C ASP A 258 -1.34 -22.38 12.22
N LEU A 259 -1.92 -21.20 11.97
CA LEU A 259 -1.17 -19.95 11.93
C LEU A 259 -0.87 -19.45 13.34
N PRO A 260 0.36 -18.93 13.60
CA PRO A 260 0.67 -18.32 14.87
C PRO A 260 -0.25 -17.11 15.12
N PRO A 261 -0.75 -16.91 16.35
CA PRO A 261 -1.52 -15.73 16.69
C PRO A 261 -0.80 -14.46 16.25
N ALA A 262 -1.56 -13.50 15.74
CA ALA A 262 -0.98 -12.18 15.52
C ALA A 262 -0.53 -11.62 16.87
N PRO A 263 0.63 -10.94 16.93
CA PRO A 263 0.90 -10.10 18.07
C PRO A 263 -0.27 -9.12 18.20
N THR A 264 -0.64 -8.79 19.43
CA THR A 264 -1.50 -7.65 19.69
C THR A 264 -0.96 -6.50 18.86
N GLU A 265 -1.80 -5.95 18.00
CA GLU A 265 -1.46 -4.75 17.31
C GLU A 265 -1.19 -3.79 18.46
N ASN A 266 0.02 -3.24 18.52
CA ASN A 266 0.15 -1.97 19.19
C ASN A 266 -0.87 -1.15 18.43
N GLN A 267 -2.06 -0.93 19.00
CA GLN A 267 -2.95 0.13 18.56
C GLN A 267 -1.98 1.26 18.20
N PRO A 268 -2.04 1.89 17.02
CA PRO A 268 -1.38 3.18 16.90
C PRO A 268 -1.82 3.90 18.15
N GLY A 269 -0.86 4.07 19.10
CA GLY A 269 -1.18 3.97 20.53
C GLY A 269 -2.48 4.70 20.74
N THR A 270 -3.49 4.12 21.42
CA THR A 270 -4.59 4.94 21.96
C THR A 270 -3.91 6.22 22.36
N PRO A 271 -4.08 7.36 21.65
CA PRO A 271 -3.07 8.41 21.69
C PRO A 271 -2.87 8.68 23.16
N GLU A 272 -1.68 8.31 23.68
CA GLU A 272 -1.45 8.31 25.12
C GLU A 272 -2.04 9.62 25.59
N PRO A 273 -3.03 9.66 26.50
CA PRO A 273 -3.90 10.82 26.66
C PRO A 273 -3.13 12.13 26.53
N GLY A 274 -3.15 12.70 25.31
CA GLY A 274 -2.13 13.65 24.88
C GLY A 274 -1.26 13.28 23.67
N PHE A 275 -1.81 12.91 22.52
CA PHE A 275 -1.20 13.33 21.23
C PHE A 275 -2.20 13.29 20.07
N ASP A 276 -2.93 14.38 19.85
CA ASP A 276 -3.71 14.56 18.62
C ASP A 276 -2.88 15.39 17.62
N ALA A 277 -2.39 14.76 16.55
CA ALA A 277 -1.61 15.42 15.50
C ALA A 277 -2.40 16.58 14.88
N LYS A 278 -3.73 16.45 14.80
CA LYS A 278 -4.63 17.50 14.30
C LYS A 278 -4.63 18.71 15.23
N SER A 279 -4.97 18.53 16.51
CA SER A 279 -4.91 19.60 17.52
C SER A 279 -3.52 20.22 17.62
N GLY A 280 -2.46 19.40 17.58
CA GLY A 280 -1.08 19.87 17.61
C GLY A 280 -0.75 20.78 16.44
N LEU A 281 -1.11 20.36 15.22
CA LEU A 281 -0.94 21.17 14.02
C LEU A 281 -1.76 22.46 14.08
N GLU A 282 -3.05 22.38 14.44
CA GLU A 282 -3.95 23.54 14.59
C GLU A 282 -3.41 24.56 15.61
N ILE A 283 -2.86 24.12 16.74
CA ILE A 283 -2.25 25.00 17.74
C ILE A 283 -0.98 25.67 17.16
N LEU A 284 -0.15 24.92 16.45
CA LEU A 284 1.11 25.43 15.92
C LEU A 284 0.93 26.38 14.74
N VAL A 285 -0.10 26.19 13.91
CA VAL A 285 -0.39 27.10 12.79
C VAL A 285 -1.11 28.37 13.23
N ARG A 286 -1.92 28.31 14.30
CA ARG A 286 -2.67 29.47 14.84
C ARG A 286 -1.78 30.68 15.13
N LYS A 287 -0.53 30.46 15.55
CA LYS A 287 0.43 31.55 15.87
C LYS A 287 0.78 32.41 14.64
N TYR A 288 0.50 31.95 13.42
CA TYR A 288 0.78 32.68 12.19
C TYR A 288 -0.40 33.56 11.73
N GLY A 289 -1.54 33.54 12.44
CA GLY A 289 -2.65 34.47 12.21
C GLY A 289 -3.42 34.29 10.89
N VAL A 290 -3.23 33.16 10.19
CA VAL A 290 -3.98 32.84 8.97
C VAL A 290 -5.25 32.07 9.34
N PRO A 291 -6.43 32.48 8.85
CA PRO A 291 -7.67 31.75 9.08
C PRO A 291 -7.61 30.29 8.60
N THR A 292 -8.16 29.38 9.40
CA THR A 292 -8.32 27.97 9.03
C THR A 292 -9.66 27.78 8.32
N ALA A 293 -9.63 27.29 7.08
CA ALA A 293 -10.80 27.01 6.27
C ALA A 293 -11.30 25.57 6.43
N ASP A 294 -10.38 24.63 6.63
CA ASP A 294 -10.66 23.21 6.84
C ASP A 294 -9.54 22.55 7.64
N SER A 295 -9.84 21.44 8.32
CA SER A 295 -8.86 20.66 9.08
C SER A 295 -9.34 19.24 9.26
N GLY A 296 -8.39 18.29 9.22
CA GLY A 296 -8.69 16.88 9.42
C GLY A 296 -7.43 16.12 9.76
N GLY A 297 -7.58 14.85 10.13
CA GLY A 297 -6.45 14.02 10.52
C GLY A 297 -6.90 12.86 11.40
N GLU A 298 -6.05 11.84 11.44
CA GLU A 298 -6.23 10.66 12.26
C GLU A 298 -4.85 10.12 12.66
N GLY A 299 -4.71 9.75 13.94
CA GLY A 299 -3.46 9.23 14.48
C GLY A 299 -2.29 10.20 14.29
N GLY A 300 -1.24 9.75 13.59
CA GLY A 300 -0.03 10.52 13.31
C GLY A 300 -0.11 11.41 12.07
N ASP A 301 -1.21 11.38 11.32
CA ASP A 301 -1.41 12.17 10.10
C ASP A 301 -2.44 13.29 10.35
N ALA A 302 -2.14 14.50 9.91
CA ALA A 302 -3.04 15.63 10.03
C ALA A 302 -2.87 16.63 8.89
N HIS A 303 -3.87 17.47 8.70
CA HIS A 303 -3.80 18.59 7.79
C HIS A 303 -4.63 19.77 8.26
N VAL A 304 -4.21 20.96 7.82
CA VAL A 304 -4.97 22.20 7.94
C VAL A 304 -4.95 22.91 6.60
N VAL A 305 -6.09 23.39 6.16
CA VAL A 305 -6.22 24.33 5.04
C VAL A 305 -6.30 25.73 5.62
N LEU A 306 -5.36 26.57 5.20
CA LEU A 306 -5.26 27.96 5.60
C LEU A 306 -5.64 28.87 4.43
N ASP A 307 -6.46 29.89 4.67
CA ASP A 307 -6.87 30.85 3.64
C ASP A 307 -6.84 32.30 4.18
N ASP A 308 -5.97 33.11 3.59
CA ASP A 308 -5.80 34.55 3.86
C ASP A 308 -6.64 35.43 2.92
N GLY A 309 -7.57 34.83 2.17
CA GLY A 309 -8.35 35.49 1.13
C GLY A 309 -7.62 35.63 -0.21
N LYS A 310 -6.40 35.09 -0.34
CA LYS A 310 -5.60 35.08 -1.58
C LYS A 310 -5.48 33.69 -2.19
N GLY A 311 -6.23 32.72 -1.65
CA GLY A 311 -6.28 31.34 -2.12
C GLY A 311 -5.85 30.35 -1.03
N ALA A 312 -6.61 29.26 -0.91
CA ALA A 312 -6.39 28.21 0.09
C ALA A 312 -5.01 27.54 -0.03
N SER A 313 -4.40 27.17 1.10
CA SER A 313 -3.11 26.49 1.15
C SER A 313 -3.15 25.37 2.17
N ARG A 314 -2.82 24.15 1.74
CA ARG A 314 -2.83 22.98 2.60
C ARG A 314 -1.48 22.76 3.28
N ILE A 315 -1.49 22.60 4.59
CA ILE A 315 -0.36 22.16 5.40
C ILE A 315 -0.66 20.74 5.88
N GLU A 316 0.20 19.79 5.52
CA GLU A 316 0.12 18.40 5.96
C GLU A 316 1.21 18.08 6.98
N LEU A 317 0.86 17.29 7.97
CA LEU A 317 1.73 16.76 9.02
C LEU A 317 1.64 15.24 8.98
N ARG A 318 2.81 14.59 9.05
CA ARG A 318 2.93 13.16 9.26
C ARG A 318 3.96 12.87 10.34
N ILE A 319 3.60 12.02 11.29
CA ILE A 319 4.43 11.62 12.42
C ILE A 319 4.57 10.11 12.39
N ARG A 320 5.81 9.63 12.42
CA ARG A 320 6.17 8.21 12.36
C ARG A 320 7.20 7.90 13.44
N GLN A 321 7.02 6.80 14.15
CA GLN A 321 8.02 6.22 15.04
C GLN A 321 8.76 5.12 14.29
N TYR A 322 10.09 5.19 14.25
CA TYR A 322 10.90 4.07 13.78
C TYR A 322 11.15 3.08 14.92
N GLY A 323 11.04 1.78 14.61
CA GLY A 323 11.38 0.70 15.53
C GLY A 323 12.90 0.48 15.65
N PRO A 324 13.36 -0.31 16.64
CA PRO A 324 14.77 -0.69 16.74
C PRO A 324 15.26 -1.38 15.45
N GLY A 325 16.30 -0.83 14.82
CA GLY A 325 16.88 -1.36 13.58
C GLY A 325 16.28 -0.81 12.28
N GLU A 326 15.20 -0.02 12.35
CA GLU A 326 14.71 0.75 11.21
C GLU A 326 15.50 2.05 11.07
N SER A 327 15.84 2.42 9.83
CA SER A 327 16.48 3.69 9.53
C SER A 327 15.58 4.55 8.64
N PRO A 328 15.73 5.89 8.67
CA PRO A 328 15.00 6.80 7.78
C PRO A 328 15.24 6.60 6.27
N GLY A 329 16.11 5.64 5.87
CA GLY A 329 16.53 5.39 4.50
C GLY A 329 17.70 6.29 4.06
N SER A 330 18.48 5.81 3.08
CA SER A 330 19.63 6.55 2.50
C SER A 330 19.22 7.86 1.81
N GLU A 331 17.99 7.92 1.30
CA GLU A 331 17.43 9.11 0.66
C GLU A 331 17.25 10.27 1.66
N PHE A 332 16.86 9.99 2.90
CA PHE A 332 16.84 11.01 3.95
C PHE A 332 18.26 11.43 4.33
N ALA A 333 19.18 10.49 4.52
CA ALA A 333 20.57 10.78 4.93
C ALA A 333 21.31 11.73 3.96
N SER A 334 20.95 11.72 2.67
CA SER A 334 21.47 12.69 1.70
C SER A 334 20.85 14.09 1.90
N GLY A 335 21.68 15.08 2.21
CA GLY A 335 21.25 16.49 2.32
C GLY A 335 20.58 16.87 3.64
N THR A 336 20.76 16.07 4.70
CA THR A 336 20.33 16.45 6.06
C THR A 336 21.33 17.38 6.73
N THR A 337 20.81 18.36 7.45
CA THR A 337 21.59 19.22 8.36
C THR A 337 21.22 18.85 9.80
N SER A 338 22.21 18.86 10.71
CA SER A 338 21.95 18.74 12.14
C SER A 338 21.54 20.09 12.71
N GLU A 339 20.37 20.15 13.34
CA GLU A 339 19.91 21.34 14.05
C GLU A 339 20.59 21.44 15.43
N PRO A 340 20.70 22.64 16.03
CA PRO A 340 21.34 22.83 17.34
C PRO A 340 20.79 21.95 18.48
N ASN A 341 19.56 21.46 18.33
CA ASN A 341 18.87 20.59 19.29
C ASN A 341 19.07 19.08 19.01
N GLY A 342 20.02 18.73 18.13
CA GLY A 342 20.36 17.35 17.75
C GLY A 342 19.35 16.67 16.83
N VAL A 343 18.39 17.41 16.28
CA VAL A 343 17.42 16.89 15.31
C VAL A 343 18.01 16.98 13.91
N MET A 344 17.97 15.87 13.17
CA MET A 344 18.36 15.88 11.76
C MET A 344 17.20 16.43 10.94
N ALA A 345 17.45 17.41 10.08
CA ALA A 345 16.43 18.03 9.24
C ALA A 345 16.83 18.05 7.76
N LYS A 346 15.87 17.83 6.88
CA LYS A 346 15.99 17.96 5.43
C LYS A 346 14.88 18.86 4.91
N VAL A 347 15.25 19.79 4.03
CA VAL A 347 14.33 20.71 3.37
C VAL A 347 14.30 20.38 1.89
N THR A 348 13.11 20.21 1.34
CA THR A 348 12.91 19.98 -0.10
C THR A 348 11.86 20.96 -0.61
N GLN A 349 12.17 21.69 -1.68
CA GLN A 349 11.23 22.58 -2.36
C GLN A 349 11.18 22.22 -3.83
N GLY A 350 9.99 22.15 -4.40
CA GLY A 350 9.85 21.86 -5.82
C GLY A 350 8.41 21.74 -6.29
N PRO A 351 8.22 21.42 -7.58
CA PRO A 351 6.91 21.08 -8.11
C PRO A 351 6.36 19.83 -7.40
N ALA A 352 5.03 19.80 -7.25
CA ALA A 352 4.28 18.59 -6.90
C ALA A 352 3.73 17.93 -8.18
N ASP A 353 3.09 16.78 -8.03
CA ASP A 353 2.59 15.98 -9.16
C ASP A 353 1.50 16.73 -9.96
N ALA A 354 0.69 17.55 -9.29
CA ALA A 354 -0.35 18.35 -9.92
C ALA A 354 0.25 19.59 -10.62
N LYS A 355 -0.24 19.88 -11.83
CA LYS A 355 0.26 20.97 -12.68
C LYS A 355 0.13 22.32 -11.96
N GLY A 356 1.26 23.02 -11.82
CA GLY A 356 1.33 24.33 -11.18
C GLY A 356 1.32 24.28 -9.65
N VAL A 357 1.21 23.10 -9.04
CA VAL A 357 1.31 22.92 -7.60
C VAL A 357 2.77 22.81 -7.20
N VAL A 358 3.14 23.48 -6.11
CA VAL A 358 4.45 23.37 -5.47
C VAL A 358 4.27 22.80 -4.07
N ALA A 359 5.25 22.00 -3.64
CA ALA A 359 5.32 21.43 -2.30
C ALA A 359 6.64 21.82 -1.64
N TRP A 360 6.54 22.37 -0.43
CA TRP A 360 7.69 22.65 0.43
C TRP A 360 7.65 21.71 1.62
N ARG A 361 8.63 20.83 1.73
CA ARG A 361 8.68 19.76 2.72
C ARG A 361 9.83 19.95 3.68
N ILE A 362 9.53 19.80 4.96
CA ILE A 362 10.49 19.70 6.06
C ILE A 362 10.37 18.29 6.64
N ASP A 363 11.40 17.48 6.47
CA ASP A 363 11.54 16.17 7.11
C ASP A 363 12.50 16.28 8.28
N THR A 364 12.09 15.83 9.46
CA THR A 364 12.94 15.84 10.66
C THR A 364 12.99 14.46 11.30
N VAL A 365 14.14 14.06 11.84
CA VAL A 365 14.33 12.83 12.61
C VAL A 365 15.00 13.18 13.94
N ARG A 366 14.34 12.81 15.04
CA ARG A 366 14.85 12.98 16.40
C ARG A 366 15.70 11.78 16.81
N SER A 367 16.56 11.96 17.81
CA SER A 367 17.40 10.90 18.38
C SER A 367 16.63 9.72 18.95
N ASN A 368 15.35 9.92 19.33
CA ASN A 368 14.45 8.86 19.80
C ASN A 368 13.73 8.09 18.66
N GLY A 369 14.11 8.31 17.40
CA GLY A 369 13.52 7.62 16.24
C GLY A 369 12.20 8.20 15.74
N VAL A 370 11.71 9.31 16.30
CA VAL A 370 10.51 10.00 15.79
C VAL A 370 10.87 10.80 14.54
N ARG A 371 10.21 10.49 13.43
CA ARG A 371 10.22 11.29 12.20
C ARG A 371 8.98 12.16 12.10
N ILE A 372 9.18 13.44 11.81
CA ILE A 372 8.09 14.39 11.55
C ILE A 372 8.30 15.03 10.19
N THR A 373 7.30 14.89 9.33
CA THR A 373 7.25 15.49 8.01
C THR A 373 6.16 16.54 7.99
N VAL A 374 6.52 17.78 7.67
CA VAL A 374 5.57 18.88 7.43
C VAL A 374 5.68 19.30 5.97
N THR A 375 4.56 19.29 5.24
CA THR A 375 4.53 19.72 3.83
C THR A 375 3.52 20.84 3.62
N GLY A 376 3.96 21.97 3.08
CA GLY A 376 3.07 23.05 2.65
C GLY A 376 2.83 22.99 1.14
N TYR A 377 1.57 23.09 0.73
CA TYR A 377 1.12 23.13 -0.65
C TYR A 377 0.47 24.48 -0.98
N ASN A 378 0.61 24.94 -2.22
CA ASN A 378 -0.08 26.13 -2.76
C ASN A 378 -1.48 25.83 -3.35
N SER A 379 -2.09 24.72 -2.91
CA SER A 379 -3.40 24.24 -3.36
C SER A 379 -4.24 23.81 -2.15
N LEU A 380 -5.55 23.68 -2.37
CA LEU A 380 -6.51 23.16 -1.38
C LEU A 380 -6.25 21.67 -1.06
N GLU A 381 -5.99 20.89 -2.12
CA GLU A 381 -5.74 19.45 -2.06
C GLU A 381 -4.45 19.13 -2.82
N ARG A 382 -3.78 18.04 -2.43
CA ARG A 382 -2.52 17.61 -3.05
C ARG A 382 -2.60 17.45 -4.57
N GLY A 383 -3.71 16.86 -5.05
CA GLY A 383 -3.96 16.61 -6.48
C GLY A 383 -4.78 17.69 -7.19
N GLY A 384 -5.22 18.73 -6.45
CA GLY A 384 -6.05 19.80 -6.98
C GLY A 384 -5.25 20.87 -7.72
N PRO A 385 -5.92 21.83 -8.38
CA PRO A 385 -5.25 22.96 -9.01
C PRO A 385 -4.59 23.88 -7.96
N ALA A 386 -3.51 24.55 -8.37
CA ALA A 386 -2.93 25.63 -7.58
C ALA A 386 -3.91 26.79 -7.42
N THR A 387 -4.06 27.27 -6.20
CA THR A 387 -4.93 28.40 -5.82
C THR A 387 -4.12 29.67 -5.58
N ARG A 388 -2.80 29.54 -5.42
CA ARG A 388 -1.83 30.61 -5.19
C ARG A 388 -0.45 30.20 -5.73
N THR A 389 0.52 31.11 -5.76
CA THR A 389 1.84 30.86 -6.36
C THR A 389 2.81 30.09 -5.46
N ALA A 390 2.58 30.11 -4.14
CA ALA A 390 3.40 29.44 -3.14
C ALA A 390 2.57 29.11 -1.88
N PRO A 391 2.98 28.14 -1.04
CA PRO A 391 2.29 27.85 0.21
C PRO A 391 2.17 29.11 1.08
N VAL A 392 1.09 29.22 1.85
CA VAL A 392 0.84 30.40 2.68
C VAL A 392 1.86 30.54 3.82
N LEU A 393 2.40 29.41 4.29
CA LEU A 393 3.47 29.39 5.27
C LEU A 393 4.83 29.30 4.59
N THR A 394 5.80 30.07 5.10
CA THR A 394 7.18 30.04 4.60
C THR A 394 7.88 28.74 4.99
N VAL A 395 8.96 28.39 4.28
CA VAL A 395 9.83 27.25 4.65
C VAL A 395 10.28 27.34 6.11
N GLN A 396 10.62 28.53 6.59
CA GLN A 396 11.03 28.75 7.97
C GLN A 396 9.89 28.46 8.96
N GLN A 397 8.66 28.89 8.65
CA GLN A 397 7.49 28.60 9.47
C GLN A 397 7.16 27.10 9.48
N LEU A 398 7.22 26.43 8.33
CA LEU A 398 7.07 24.98 8.25
C LEU A 398 8.15 24.26 9.07
N LYS A 399 9.37 24.78 9.07
CA LYS A 399 10.51 24.25 9.84
C LYS A 399 10.30 24.42 11.34
N GLU A 400 9.81 25.57 11.78
CA GLU A 400 9.41 25.80 13.18
C GLU A 400 8.30 24.86 13.63
N ILE A 401 7.32 24.58 12.77
CA ILE A 401 6.29 23.58 13.06
C ILE A 401 6.97 22.22 13.24
N ALA A 402 7.77 21.74 12.27
CA ALA A 402 8.41 20.42 12.33
C ALA A 402 9.35 20.23 13.55
N LEU A 403 10.06 21.29 13.94
CA LEU A 403 11.01 21.29 15.06
C LEU A 403 10.39 21.56 16.43
N SER A 404 9.07 21.78 16.50
CA SER A 404 8.41 22.16 17.75
C SER A 404 8.70 21.17 18.88
N PRO A 405 9.04 21.67 20.10
CA PRO A 405 9.23 20.83 21.27
C PRO A 405 7.91 20.20 21.75
N ARG A 406 6.75 20.70 21.30
CA ARG A 406 5.45 20.08 21.57
C ARG A 406 5.33 18.66 21.07
N TRP A 407 6.15 18.31 20.08
CA TRP A 407 6.25 16.94 19.58
C TRP A 407 7.11 16.02 20.47
N LYS A 408 7.89 16.59 21.41
CA LYS A 408 8.72 15.88 22.41
C LYS A 408 8.00 15.78 23.76
N ASP A 409 7.32 16.85 24.21
CA ASP A 409 6.69 16.97 25.54
C ASP A 409 5.46 16.05 25.76
N LYS A 410 5.11 15.26 24.75
CA LYS A 410 3.87 14.45 24.68
C LYS A 410 4.12 13.00 24.23
N MET A 411 5.37 12.61 24.02
CA MET A 411 5.76 11.26 23.59
C MET A 411 6.91 10.69 24.45
N GLY A 412 6.83 10.92 25.77
CA GLY A 412 7.79 10.36 26.71
C GLY A 412 7.85 11.07 28.07
N ARG A 413 6.91 10.73 28.96
CA ARG A 413 7.22 10.13 30.26
C ARG A 413 6.01 9.38 30.78
#